data_AF-A0A4Q5RE58-F1
#
_entry.id   AF-A0A4Q5RE58-F1
#
_cell.length_a   1.000
_cell.length_b   1.000
_cell.length_c   1.000
_cell.angle_alpha   90.00
_cell.angle_beta   90.00
_cell.angle_gamma   90.00
#
_symmetry.space_group_name_H-M   'P 1'
#
loop_
_entity.id
_entity.type
_entity.pdbx_description
1 polymer ?
#
loop_
_entity_poly.entity_id
_entity_poly.type
_entity_poly.pdbx_seq_one_letter_code
_entity_poly.pdbx_strand_id
1 'polypeptide(L)'
;MMGRGKLDVRFRFDLDAKDGTFTYSGTLGEMDGDVLNRITKPLGMILVKRGKVKQLEFDIKANADRAKGYVKFAYNDLAVALLEKEKDGDRLVRKGLLSILANAMVINSDNPNAEGILITAPINHQRVKTASFFNFVWKTLFQGIRHSVGITDRKEEEIRRQIANFEKIKADREKRRLERQKRKAQRAQEAREASR
;
A
#
# COMPACT_ATOMS: atom_id res chain seq x y z
N MET A 1 -19.87 8.48 -13.57
CA MET A 1 -19.32 8.02 -12.28
C MET A 1 -19.81 8.99 -11.20
N MET A 2 -20.85 8.62 -10.46
CA MET A 2 -21.41 9.42 -9.36
C MET A 2 -21.51 8.54 -8.11
N GLY A 3 -21.23 9.10 -6.93
CA GLY A 3 -21.81 8.62 -5.66
C GLY A 3 -21.14 7.45 -4.91
N ARG A 4 -19.85 7.14 -5.09
CA ARG A 4 -19.18 6.09 -4.27
C ARG A 4 -18.43 6.71 -3.10
N GLY A 5 -19.08 6.81 -1.94
CA GLY A 5 -18.52 7.30 -0.68
C GLY A 5 -18.57 8.82 -0.54
N LYS A 6 -19.50 9.32 0.27
CA LYS A 6 -19.57 10.75 0.61
C LYS A 6 -18.45 11.06 1.60
N LEU A 7 -17.53 11.95 1.23
CA LEU A 7 -16.47 12.44 2.09
C LEU A 7 -16.81 13.87 2.53
N ASP A 8 -17.09 14.05 3.82
CA ASP A 8 -17.27 15.35 4.43
C ASP A 8 -16.02 15.68 5.27
N VAL A 9 -15.34 16.79 4.97
CA VAL A 9 -14.11 17.20 5.69
C VAL A 9 -14.23 18.64 6.13
N ARG A 10 -13.80 18.91 7.35
CA ARG A 10 -13.69 20.25 7.93
C ARG A 10 -12.26 20.51 8.32
N PHE A 11 -11.67 21.56 7.74
CA PHE A 11 -10.39 22.10 8.17
C PHE A 11 -10.62 23.37 8.98
N ARG A 12 -9.89 23.53 10.09
CA ARG A 12 -9.82 24.78 10.84
C ARG A 12 -8.36 25.14 11.06
N PHE A 13 -7.98 26.32 10.60
CA PHE A 13 -6.63 26.86 10.74
C PHE A 13 -6.66 27.94 11.82
N ASP A 14 -5.73 27.87 12.76
CA ASP A 14 -5.49 28.94 13.71
C ASP A 14 -4.40 29.84 13.12
N LEU A 15 -4.81 31.02 12.64
CA LEU A 15 -3.90 31.96 11.98
C LEU A 15 -3.03 32.75 12.96
N ASP A 16 -3.44 32.80 14.24
CA ASP A 16 -2.70 33.50 15.29
C ASP A 16 -1.66 32.59 15.96
N ALA A 17 -1.81 31.27 15.80
CA ALA A 17 -0.89 30.29 16.34
C ALA A 17 0.48 30.34 15.63
N LYS A 18 1.51 30.77 16.37
CA LYS A 18 2.91 30.81 15.89
C LYS A 18 3.48 29.44 15.50
N ASP A 19 2.91 28.36 16.00
CA ASP A 19 3.30 26.99 15.65
C ASP A 19 2.54 26.43 14.44
N GLY A 20 1.69 27.25 13.81
CA GLY A 20 0.87 26.86 12.66
C GLY A 20 -0.13 25.76 13.01
N THR A 21 -0.78 25.85 14.18
CA THR A 21 -1.80 24.89 14.61
C THR A 21 -2.98 24.86 13.64
N PHE A 22 -3.41 23.65 13.29
CA PHE A 22 -4.64 23.40 12.55
C PHE A 22 -5.30 22.12 13.03
N THR A 23 -6.60 22.01 12.81
CA THR A 23 -7.37 20.78 13.04
C THR A 23 -8.06 20.38 11.77
N TYR A 24 -8.20 19.08 11.57
CA TYR A 24 -9.01 18.53 10.50
C TYR A 24 -9.75 17.31 11.00
N SER A 25 -11.04 17.29 10.68
CA SER A 25 -11.92 16.17 10.99
C SER A 25 -12.81 15.88 9.81
N GLY A 26 -13.33 14.67 9.74
CA GLY A 26 -14.17 14.29 8.63
C GLY A 26 -14.72 12.89 8.74
N THR A 27 -15.68 12.62 7.87
CA THR A 27 -16.34 11.33 7.75
C THR A 27 -16.40 10.87 6.30
N LEU A 28 -16.14 9.59 6.07
CA LEU A 28 -16.37 8.92 4.80
C LEU A 28 -17.51 7.92 5.01
N GLY A 29 -18.57 8.06 4.23
CA GLY A 29 -19.68 7.12 4.21
C GLY A 29 -19.37 5.81 3.48
N GLU A 30 -20.36 4.93 3.41
CA GLU A 30 -20.21 3.60 2.83
C GLU A 30 -19.73 3.63 1.36
N MET A 31 -18.81 2.74 1.02
CA MET A 31 -18.32 2.56 -0.34
C MET A 31 -17.61 1.23 -0.56
N ASP A 32 -17.48 0.83 -1.82
CA ASP A 32 -16.63 -0.29 -2.19
C ASP A 32 -15.15 0.05 -2.00
N GLY A 33 -14.40 -0.85 -1.38
CA GLY A 33 -12.98 -0.65 -1.09
C GLY A 33 -12.09 -0.56 -2.33
N ASP A 34 -12.51 -1.13 -3.46
CA ASP A 34 -11.78 -1.06 -4.73
C ASP A 34 -11.65 0.38 -5.24
N VAL A 35 -12.59 1.26 -4.89
CA VAL A 35 -12.57 2.68 -5.27
C VAL A 35 -11.38 3.41 -4.61
N LEU A 36 -10.96 2.96 -3.41
CA LEU A 36 -9.79 3.52 -2.71
C LEU A 36 -8.48 3.31 -3.48
N ASN A 37 -8.44 2.37 -4.43
CA ASN A 37 -7.24 2.08 -5.22
C ASN A 37 -6.73 3.27 -6.03
N ARG A 38 -7.57 4.27 -6.31
CA ARG A 38 -7.12 5.51 -6.96
C ARG A 38 -6.14 6.31 -6.10
N ILE A 39 -6.18 6.09 -4.78
CA ILE A 39 -5.36 6.80 -3.79
C ILE A 39 -4.32 5.85 -3.19
N THR A 40 -4.72 4.64 -2.78
CA THR A 40 -3.85 3.69 -2.07
C THR A 40 -2.72 3.14 -2.96
N LYS A 41 -2.97 2.98 -4.27
CA LYS A 41 -1.94 2.50 -5.20
C LYS A 41 -0.79 3.50 -5.36
N PRO A 42 -1.02 4.77 -5.78
CA PRO A 42 0.08 5.71 -6.00
C PRO A 42 0.75 6.17 -4.71
N LEU A 43 0.01 6.30 -3.60
CA LEU A 43 0.55 6.91 -2.37
C LEU A 43 1.00 5.89 -1.31
N GLY A 44 0.36 4.72 -1.28
CA GLY A 44 0.62 3.67 -0.30
C GLY A 44 1.33 2.45 -0.86
N MET A 45 1.42 2.31 -2.20
CA MET A 45 1.84 1.05 -2.85
C MET A 45 0.98 -0.14 -2.39
N ILE A 46 -0.32 0.10 -2.17
CA ILE A 46 -1.27 -0.91 -1.70
C ILE A 46 -2.44 -1.03 -2.68
N LEU A 47 -2.76 -2.26 -3.02
CA LEU A 47 -3.96 -2.64 -3.77
C LEU A 47 -5.01 -3.22 -2.81
N VAL A 48 -6.17 -2.58 -2.72
CA VAL A 48 -7.37 -3.18 -2.14
C VAL A 48 -7.95 -4.16 -3.15
N LYS A 49 -7.94 -5.45 -2.82
CA LYS A 49 -8.47 -6.54 -3.65
C LYS A 49 -9.98 -6.66 -3.50
N ARG A 50 -10.47 -6.56 -2.27
CA ARG A 50 -11.89 -6.56 -1.91
C ARG A 50 -12.07 -5.94 -0.53
N GLY A 51 -13.32 -5.65 -0.20
CA GLY A 51 -13.76 -5.10 1.07
C GLY A 51 -14.84 -4.04 0.89
N LYS A 52 -15.68 -3.89 1.91
CA LYS A 52 -16.72 -2.86 1.98
C LYS A 52 -16.36 -1.89 3.08
N VAL A 53 -16.13 -0.62 2.74
CA VAL A 53 -15.98 0.45 3.73
C VAL A 53 -17.36 0.76 4.27
N LYS A 54 -17.49 0.75 5.59
CA LYS A 54 -18.71 1.16 6.29
C LYS A 54 -18.64 2.62 6.68
N GLN A 55 -17.57 2.98 7.38
CA GLN A 55 -17.38 4.35 7.83
C GLN A 55 -15.90 4.61 8.10
N LEU A 56 -15.40 5.75 7.67
CA LEU A 56 -14.15 6.31 8.19
C LEU A 56 -14.51 7.56 8.97
N GLU A 57 -14.00 7.71 10.18
CA GLU A 57 -14.10 8.92 10.98
C GLU A 57 -12.71 9.27 11.47
N PHE A 58 -12.35 10.55 11.37
CA PHE A 58 -11.08 11.04 11.89
C PHE A 58 -11.25 12.41 12.53
N ASP A 59 -10.48 12.63 13.60
CA ASP A 59 -10.33 13.93 14.24
C ASP A 59 -8.87 14.08 14.64
N ILE A 60 -8.19 15.03 14.01
CA ILE A 60 -6.76 15.20 14.13
C ILE A 60 -6.42 16.68 14.36
N LYS A 61 -5.66 16.92 15.43
CA LYS A 61 -4.99 18.19 15.71
C LYS A 61 -3.54 18.09 15.27
N ALA A 62 -3.08 19.06 14.51
CA ALA A 62 -1.73 19.09 13.98
C ALA A 62 -1.13 20.49 14.02
N ASN A 63 0.19 20.56 13.90
CA ASN A 63 0.93 21.82 13.83
C ASN A 63 2.12 21.68 12.86
N ALA A 64 3.06 22.62 12.91
CA ALA A 64 4.27 22.61 12.08
C ALA A 64 5.16 21.37 12.26
N ASP A 65 5.05 20.65 13.39
CA ASP A 65 5.98 19.56 13.72
C ASP A 65 5.31 18.19 13.87
N ARG A 66 4.04 18.12 14.29
CA ARG A 66 3.38 16.83 14.57
C ARG A 66 1.87 16.86 14.39
N ALA A 67 1.29 15.67 14.25
CA ALA A 67 -0.15 15.43 14.24
C ALA A 67 -0.51 14.40 15.32
N LYS A 68 -1.59 14.68 16.05
CA LYS A 68 -2.17 13.82 17.08
C LYS A 68 -3.68 13.78 16.94
N GLY A 69 -4.27 12.62 17.22
CA GLY A 69 -5.71 12.45 17.09
C GLY A 69 -6.08 10.99 17.05
N TYR A 70 -7.20 10.69 16.39
CA TYR A 70 -7.63 9.32 16.20
C TYR A 70 -8.28 9.12 14.83
N VAL A 71 -8.29 7.86 14.41
CA VAL A 71 -9.00 7.37 13.24
C VAL A 71 -9.81 6.15 13.63
N LYS A 72 -11.09 6.14 13.27
CA LYS A 72 -11.97 4.98 13.36
C LYS A 72 -12.28 4.53 11.94
N PHE A 73 -11.93 3.31 11.60
CA PHE A 73 -12.14 2.79 10.26
C PHE A 73 -12.93 1.49 10.31
N ALA A 74 -14.23 1.59 10.03
CA ALA A 74 -15.15 0.46 9.99
C ALA A 74 -15.25 -0.10 8.56
N TYR A 75 -15.10 -1.42 8.43
CA TYR A 75 -15.10 -2.14 7.16
C TYR A 75 -15.38 -3.64 7.34
N ASN A 76 -15.73 -4.31 6.25
CA ASN A 76 -15.94 -5.76 6.20
C ASN A 76 -15.20 -6.42 5.04
N ASP A 77 -14.76 -7.66 5.23
CA ASP A 77 -14.05 -8.52 4.26
C ASP A 77 -12.92 -7.79 3.51
N LEU A 78 -12.12 -7.00 4.24
CA LEU A 78 -11.01 -6.26 3.65
C LEU A 78 -9.84 -7.20 3.35
N ALA A 79 -9.44 -7.24 2.09
CA ALA A 79 -8.22 -7.88 1.65
C ALA A 79 -7.38 -6.90 0.84
N VAL A 80 -6.12 -6.73 1.24
CA VAL A 80 -5.17 -5.86 0.53
C VAL A 80 -3.90 -6.60 0.18
N ALA A 81 -3.25 -6.17 -0.88
CA ALA A 81 -1.98 -6.67 -1.37
C ALA A 81 -0.97 -5.54 -1.48
N LEU A 82 0.31 -5.87 -1.25
CA LEU A 82 1.41 -4.95 -1.48
C LEU A 82 1.70 -4.86 -2.98
N LEU A 83 2.04 -3.67 -3.43
CA LEU A 83 2.52 -3.42 -4.78
C LEU A 83 4.01 -3.19 -4.74
N GLU A 84 4.70 -3.69 -5.76
CA GLU A 84 6.12 -3.42 -5.98
C GLU A 84 6.29 -2.70 -7.31
N LYS A 85 7.30 -1.83 -7.38
CA LYS A 85 7.69 -1.23 -8.66
C LYS A 85 8.48 -2.28 -9.42
N GLU A 86 8.01 -2.62 -10.60
CA GLU A 86 8.77 -3.48 -11.50
C GLU A 86 10.07 -2.76 -11.85
N LYS A 87 11.21 -3.37 -11.48
CA LYS A 87 12.54 -2.90 -11.88
C LYS A 87 12.84 -3.55 -13.22
N ASP A 88 12.34 -2.96 -14.30
CA ASP A 88 12.61 -3.58 -15.59
C ASP A 88 14.05 -3.29 -16.03
N GLY A 89 14.82 -4.37 -16.12
CA GLY A 89 16.12 -4.40 -16.75
C GLY A 89 15.91 -4.42 -18.26
N ASP A 90 16.41 -3.39 -18.91
CA ASP A 90 16.95 -3.46 -20.26
C ASP A 90 16.06 -4.13 -21.33
N ARG A 91 14.91 -3.50 -21.63
CA ARG A 91 14.42 -3.28 -23.02
C ARG A 91 13.04 -2.63 -23.04
N LEU A 92 13.01 -1.36 -23.43
CA LEU A 92 11.92 -0.75 -24.21
C LEU A 92 10.48 -1.11 -23.80
N VAL A 93 10.09 -0.82 -22.56
CA VAL A 93 8.66 -0.64 -22.23
C VAL A 93 8.49 0.65 -21.44
N ARG A 94 8.11 1.71 -22.16
CA ARG A 94 7.46 2.88 -21.57
C ARG A 94 6.18 2.44 -20.87
N LYS A 95 6.24 2.16 -19.57
CA LYS A 95 5.17 2.29 -18.54
C LYS A 95 5.68 1.65 -17.25
N GLY A 96 5.89 2.43 -16.20
CA GLY A 96 6.22 1.93 -14.87
C GLY A 96 5.03 1.17 -14.27
N LEU A 97 4.93 -0.13 -14.55
CA LEU A 97 3.89 -0.99 -14.05
C LEU A 97 4.20 -1.41 -12.60
N LEU A 98 3.14 -1.49 -11.80
CA LEU A 98 3.21 -2.02 -10.44
C LEU A 98 2.90 -3.53 -10.51
N SER A 99 3.82 -4.36 -10.04
CA SER A 99 3.56 -5.79 -9.88
C SER A 99 2.77 -6.03 -8.59
N ILE A 100 1.79 -6.93 -8.63
CA ILE A 100 0.95 -7.27 -7.48
C ILE A 100 1.61 -8.43 -6.74
N LEU A 101 1.83 -8.25 -5.44
CA LEU A 101 2.38 -9.27 -4.57
C LEU A 101 1.23 -10.08 -3.96
N ALA A 102 1.25 -11.39 -4.17
CA ALA A 102 0.14 -12.27 -3.84
C ALA A 102 0.23 -12.79 -2.40
N ASN A 103 -0.11 -11.95 -1.41
CA ASN A 103 -0.52 -12.35 -0.06
C ASN A 103 -1.41 -11.26 0.55
N ALA A 104 -2.45 -11.65 1.30
CA ALA A 104 -3.27 -10.70 2.06
C ALA A 104 -2.43 -10.12 3.21
N MET A 105 -2.24 -8.81 3.24
CA MET A 105 -1.50 -8.13 4.34
C MET A 105 -2.36 -7.81 5.55
N VAL A 106 -3.68 -7.86 5.37
CA VAL A 106 -4.63 -7.48 6.42
C VAL A 106 -4.66 -8.57 7.48
N ILE A 107 -4.46 -8.17 8.74
CA ILE A 107 -4.61 -9.07 9.89
C ILE A 107 -6.08 -9.09 10.34
N ASN A 108 -6.73 -7.92 10.34
CA ASN A 108 -8.13 -7.77 10.70
C ASN A 108 -8.97 -7.61 9.44
N SER A 109 -9.60 -8.68 8.95
CA SER A 109 -10.47 -8.60 7.75
C SER A 109 -11.71 -7.74 7.99
N ASP A 110 -12.10 -7.57 9.25
CA ASP A 110 -13.29 -6.86 9.67
C ASP A 110 -12.97 -5.94 10.85
N ASN A 111 -13.55 -4.75 10.83
CA ASN A 111 -13.57 -3.83 11.95
C ASN A 111 -14.95 -3.16 11.99
N PRO A 112 -15.78 -3.35 13.02
CA PRO A 112 -15.52 -4.08 14.27
C PRO A 112 -15.19 -5.56 14.08
N ASN A 113 -14.46 -6.14 15.04
CA ASN A 113 -14.14 -7.57 15.03
C ASN A 113 -15.41 -8.43 15.27
N ALA A 114 -15.27 -9.76 15.29
CA ALA A 114 -16.39 -10.68 15.54
C ALA A 114 -17.11 -10.45 16.89
N GLU A 115 -16.45 -9.81 17.86
CA GLU A 115 -17.00 -9.44 19.17
C GLU A 115 -17.67 -8.07 19.18
N GLY A 116 -17.72 -7.37 18.03
CA GLY A 116 -18.31 -6.04 17.90
C GLY A 116 -17.41 -4.89 18.38
N ILE A 117 -16.14 -5.16 18.68
CA ILE A 117 -15.20 -4.16 19.17
C ILE A 117 -14.63 -3.36 17.99
N LEU A 118 -14.93 -2.07 17.94
CA LEU A 118 -14.38 -1.13 16.95
C LEU A 118 -12.98 -0.66 17.37
N ILE A 119 -11.97 -1.00 16.57
CA ILE A 119 -10.60 -0.54 16.78
C ILE A 119 -10.50 0.95 16.44
N THR A 120 -10.18 1.76 17.45
CA THR A 120 -9.84 3.17 17.30
C THR A 120 -8.32 3.31 17.26
N ALA A 121 -7.78 3.80 16.14
CA ALA A 121 -6.36 3.97 15.94
C ALA A 121 -5.89 5.34 16.46
N PRO A 122 -5.03 5.41 17.49
CA PRO A 122 -4.41 6.67 17.89
C PRO A 122 -3.39 7.12 16.85
N ILE A 123 -3.40 8.41 16.53
CA ILE A 123 -2.44 9.05 15.63
C ILE A 123 -1.38 9.76 16.44
N ASN A 124 -0.12 9.49 16.09
CA ASN A 124 1.02 10.28 16.49
C ASN A 124 2.05 10.23 15.35
N HIS A 125 2.05 11.27 14.53
CA HIS A 125 2.91 11.36 13.35
C HIS A 125 3.78 12.62 13.40
N GLN A 126 5.06 12.47 13.12
CA GLN A 126 5.97 13.61 13.00
C GLN A 126 5.96 14.13 11.56
N ARG A 127 5.84 15.45 11.39
CA ARG A 127 5.79 16.08 10.08
C ARG A 127 7.17 16.12 9.46
N VAL A 128 7.26 15.66 8.21
CA VAL A 128 8.44 15.90 7.37
C VAL A 128 8.33 17.32 6.80
N LYS A 129 9.22 18.23 7.21
CA LYS A 129 9.13 19.66 6.87
C LYS A 129 9.25 19.93 5.36
N THR A 130 9.92 19.06 4.62
CA THR A 130 10.06 19.13 3.16
C THR A 130 8.85 18.57 2.39
N ALA A 131 7.94 17.86 3.07
CA ALA A 131 6.76 17.28 2.44
C ALA A 131 5.59 18.28 2.41
N SER A 132 4.74 18.17 1.38
CA SER A 132 3.57 19.03 1.24
C SER A 132 2.55 18.82 2.37
N PHE A 133 1.73 19.83 2.61
CA PHE A 133 0.62 19.77 3.58
C PHE A 133 -0.29 18.55 3.35
N PHE A 134 -0.71 18.31 2.11
CA PHE A 134 -1.57 17.18 1.77
C PHE A 134 -0.87 15.83 1.90
N ASN A 135 0.44 15.75 1.67
CA ASN A 135 1.21 14.54 1.95
C ASN A 135 1.15 14.20 3.45
N PHE A 136 1.32 15.22 4.30
CA PHE A 136 1.24 15.05 5.74
C PHE A 136 -0.15 14.57 6.19
N VAL A 137 -1.24 15.18 5.68
CA VAL A 137 -2.62 14.74 5.95
C VAL A 137 -2.88 13.32 5.46
N TRP A 138 -2.38 12.94 4.29
CA TRP A 138 -2.52 11.57 3.81
C TRP A 138 -1.74 10.58 4.70
N LYS A 139 -0.50 10.91 5.07
CA LYS A 139 0.37 10.01 5.86
C LYS A 139 -0.20 9.75 7.26
N THR A 140 -0.79 10.74 7.90
CA THR A 140 -1.45 10.60 9.20
C THR A 140 -2.69 9.71 9.11
N LEU A 141 -3.56 9.94 8.13
CA LEU A 141 -4.73 9.08 7.91
C LEU A 141 -4.31 7.64 7.56
N PHE A 142 -3.30 7.49 6.71
CA PHE A 142 -2.77 6.20 6.33
C PHE A 142 -2.16 5.43 7.52
N GLN A 143 -1.50 6.12 8.45
CA GLN A 143 -1.02 5.53 9.70
C GLN A 143 -2.18 4.95 10.52
N GLY A 144 -3.26 5.72 10.68
CA GLY A 144 -4.46 5.27 11.41
C GLY A 144 -5.12 4.06 10.75
N ILE A 145 -5.29 4.11 9.44
CA ILE A 145 -5.85 3.00 8.67
C ILE A 145 -4.98 1.74 8.81
N ARG A 146 -3.65 1.86 8.63
CA ARG A 146 -2.70 0.73 8.82
C ARG A 146 -2.86 0.09 10.20
N HIS A 147 -3.02 0.90 11.24
CA HIS A 147 -3.23 0.41 12.59
C HIS A 147 -4.55 -0.35 12.72
N SER A 148 -5.67 0.19 12.21
CA SER A 148 -6.97 -0.49 12.25
C SER A 148 -6.98 -1.83 11.49
N VAL A 149 -6.26 -1.93 10.38
CA VAL A 149 -6.18 -3.18 9.58
C VAL A 149 -5.10 -4.16 10.06
N GLY A 150 -4.30 -3.74 11.05
CA GLY A 150 -3.19 -4.54 11.58
C GLY A 150 -1.99 -4.68 10.64
N ILE A 151 -1.81 -3.77 9.68
CA ILE A 151 -0.61 -3.78 8.84
C ILE A 151 0.56 -3.26 9.68
N THR A 152 1.39 -4.19 10.15
CA THR A 152 2.62 -3.90 10.89
C THR A 152 3.83 -3.84 9.96
N ASP A 153 4.82 -3.03 10.32
CA ASP A 153 6.06 -2.90 9.53
C ASP A 153 6.79 -4.25 9.43
N ARG A 154 6.76 -5.07 10.50
CA ARG A 154 7.29 -6.44 10.49
C ARG A 154 6.63 -7.31 9.42
N LYS A 155 5.29 -7.25 9.31
CA LYS A 155 4.56 -8.03 8.30
C LYS A 155 4.88 -7.58 6.89
N GLU A 156 5.03 -6.26 6.69
CA GLU A 156 5.44 -5.70 5.41
C GLU A 156 6.86 -6.16 5.02
N GLU A 157 7.80 -6.14 5.97
CA GLU A 157 9.16 -6.64 5.75
C GLU A 157 9.21 -8.14 5.46
N GLU A 158 8.47 -8.97 6.22
CA GLU A 158 8.37 -10.41 5.98
C GLU A 158 7.90 -10.70 4.56
N ILE A 159 6.84 -10.03 4.12
CA ILE A 159 6.28 -10.20 2.78
C ILE A 159 7.31 -9.78 1.74
N ARG A 160 7.96 -8.62 1.90
CA ARG A 160 9.05 -8.16 1.01
C ARG A 160 10.20 -9.16 0.93
N ARG A 161 10.59 -9.78 2.05
CA ARG A 161 11.66 -10.81 2.07
C ARG A 161 11.24 -12.07 1.33
N GLN A 162 10.02 -12.56 1.55
CA GLN A 162 9.48 -13.72 0.84
C GLN A 162 9.50 -13.51 -0.68
N ILE A 163 9.15 -12.30 -1.12
CA ILE A 163 9.15 -11.93 -2.53
C ILE A 163 10.57 -11.88 -3.09
N ALA A 164 11.48 -11.19 -2.40
CA ALA A 164 12.88 -11.12 -2.83
C ALA A 164 13.50 -12.53 -2.98
N ASN A 165 13.14 -13.46 -2.09
CA ASN A 165 13.56 -14.86 -2.20
C ASN A 165 12.92 -15.57 -3.41
N PHE A 166 11.63 -15.36 -3.65
CA PHE A 166 10.94 -15.93 -4.81
C PHE A 166 11.52 -15.43 -6.14
N GLU A 167 11.76 -14.12 -6.26
CA GLU A 167 12.39 -13.53 -7.45
C GLU A 167 13.80 -14.07 -7.68
N LYS A 168 14.61 -14.25 -6.62
CA LYS A 168 15.92 -14.91 -6.73
C LYS A 168 15.80 -16.35 -7.24
N ILE A 169 14.84 -17.12 -6.73
CA ILE A 169 14.60 -18.50 -7.18
C ILE A 169 14.17 -18.52 -8.65
N LYS A 170 13.30 -17.59 -9.07
CA LYS A 170 12.82 -17.48 -10.45
C LYS A 170 13.96 -17.12 -11.41
N ALA A 171 14.77 -16.12 -11.06
CA ALA A 171 15.95 -15.72 -11.83
C ALA A 171 16.97 -16.85 -11.97
N ASP A 172 17.23 -17.61 -10.90
CA ASP A 172 18.12 -18.78 -10.95
C ASP A 172 17.55 -19.89 -11.86
N ARG A 173 16.24 -20.18 -11.78
CA ARG A 173 15.59 -21.13 -12.70
C ARG A 173 15.72 -20.69 -14.16
N GLU A 174 15.54 -19.41 -14.43
CA GLU A 174 15.64 -18.85 -15.78
C GLU A 174 17.07 -18.93 -16.32
N LYS A 175 18.06 -18.57 -15.50
CA LYS A 175 19.49 -18.75 -15.82
C LYS A 175 19.81 -20.20 -16.15
N ARG A 176 19.38 -21.16 -15.32
CA ARG A 176 19.56 -22.60 -15.57
C ARG A 176 18.88 -23.05 -16.87
N ARG A 177 17.71 -22.51 -17.19
CA ARG A 177 17.00 -22.83 -18.45
C ARG A 177 17.77 -22.32 -19.67
N LEU A 178 18.27 -21.08 -19.62
CA LEU A 178 19.08 -20.49 -20.68
C LEU A 178 20.41 -21.24 -20.87
N GLU A 179 21.09 -21.60 -19.78
CA GLU A 179 22.32 -22.41 -19.85
C GLU A 179 22.07 -23.80 -20.46
N ARG A 180 20.96 -24.46 -20.10
CA ARG A 180 20.57 -25.75 -20.70
C ARG A 180 20.29 -25.62 -22.19
N GLN A 181 19.62 -24.55 -22.62
CA GLN A 181 19.38 -24.30 -24.05
C GLN A 181 20.68 -24.04 -24.80
N LYS A 182 21.59 -23.21 -24.25
CA LYS A 182 22.92 -22.97 -24.83
C LYS A 182 23.72 -24.27 -24.97
N ARG A 183 23.76 -25.11 -23.93
CA ARG A 183 24.45 -26.42 -23.97
C ARG A 183 23.86 -27.36 -25.02
N LYS A 184 22.53 -27.39 -25.18
CA LYS A 184 21.87 -28.20 -26.22
C LYS A 184 22.19 -27.67 -27.62
N ALA A 185 22.18 -26.35 -27.82
CA ALA A 185 22.52 -25.73 -29.10
C ALA A 185 23.99 -25.99 -29.49
N GLN A 186 24.93 -25.85 -28.53
CA GLN A 186 26.35 -26.17 -28.75
C GLN A 186 26.54 -27.63 -29.15
N ARG A 187 25.96 -28.58 -28.41
CA ARG A 187 26.05 -30.02 -28.76
C ARG A 187 25.46 -30.34 -30.12
N ALA A 188 24.36 -29.69 -30.51
CA ALA A 188 23.76 -29.88 -31.82
C ALA A 188 24.62 -29.29 -32.95
N GLN A 189 25.33 -28.19 -32.68
CA GLN A 189 26.27 -27.60 -33.63
C GLN A 189 27.53 -28.47 -33.80
N GLU A 190 28.15 -28.90 -32.70
CA GLU A 190 29.31 -29.81 -32.71
C GLU A 190 28.99 -31.13 -33.46
N ALA A 191 27.82 -31.72 -33.23
CA ALA A 191 27.39 -32.94 -33.93
C ALA A 191 27.20 -32.73 -35.45
N ARG A 192 26.74 -31.54 -35.87
CA ARG A 192 26.60 -31.19 -37.30
C ARG A 192 27.96 -30.98 -37.97
N GLU A 193 28.91 -30.38 -37.27
CA GLU A 193 30.27 -30.15 -37.76
C GLU A 193 31.06 -31.46 -37.85
N ALA A 194 30.90 -32.39 -36.91
CA ALA A 194 31.55 -33.71 -36.94
C ALA A 194 30.98 -34.68 -38.01
N SER A 195 29.83 -34.34 -38.61
CA SER A 195 29.18 -35.16 -39.65
C SER A 195 29.47 -34.67 -41.07
N ARG A 196 30.35 -33.66 -41.23
CA ARG A 196 30.84 -33.12 -42.51
C ARG A 196 32.28 -33.53 -42.73
#